data_AF-A0A5R2N438-F1
#
_entry.id   AF-A0A5R2N438-F1
#
_cell.length_a   1.000
_cell.length_b   1.000
_cell.length_c   1.000
_cell.angle_alpha   90.00
_cell.angle_beta   90.00
_cell.angle_gamma   90.00
#
_symmetry.space_group_name_H-M   'P 1'
#
loop_
_entity.id
_entity.type
_entity.pdbx_description
1 polymer ?
#
loop_
_entity_poly.entity_id
_entity_poly.type
_entity_poly.pdbx_seq_one_letter_code
_entity_poly.pdbx_strand_id
1 'polypeptide(L)' 'WSLSDLFTGRMGRPGGNRQRQAAKAPTDGSRTLYVLDNGRPHPVNVKIGSTDGELTEITSGLEEGAQVITASQSRS' A
#
# COMPACT_ATOMS: atom_id res chain seq x y z
N TRP A 1 22.42 -20.36 38.64
CA TRP A 1 22.77 -19.41 37.56
C TRP A 1 24.12 -19.87 37.01
N SER A 2 24.19 -20.36 35.78
CA SER A 2 25.42 -20.93 35.18
C SER A 2 25.90 -20.07 34.01
N LEU A 3 27.21 -19.98 33.82
CA LEU A 3 27.88 -19.26 32.72
C LEU A 3 27.76 -19.98 31.36
N SER A 4 27.15 -21.17 31.33
CA SER A 4 26.94 -21.99 30.11
C SER A 4 25.87 -21.44 29.17
N ASP A 5 24.94 -20.61 29.67
CA ASP A 5 23.77 -20.13 28.91
C ASP A 5 24.07 -18.92 28.00
N LEU A 6 25.33 -18.45 27.97
CA LEU A 6 25.74 -17.25 27.21
C LEU A 6 26.07 -17.56 25.73
N PHE A 7 26.34 -18.82 25.38
CA PHE A 7 26.83 -19.20 24.04
C PHE A 7 25.87 -20.07 23.23
N THR A 8 24.74 -20.49 23.80
CA THR A 8 23.65 -21.11 23.01
C THR A 8 22.67 -20.01 22.64
N GLY A 9 22.95 -19.39 21.49
CA GLY A 9 22.12 -18.34 20.91
C GLY A 9 20.66 -18.69 21.06
N ARG A 10 19.95 -17.86 21.85
CA ARG A 10 18.50 -17.80 21.91
C ARG A 10 18.00 -17.98 20.49
N MET A 11 17.26 -19.06 20.28
CA MET A 11 16.39 -19.23 19.13
C MET A 11 15.55 -17.96 19.04
N GLY A 12 15.97 -17.05 18.16
CA GLY A 12 15.26 -15.82 17.87
C GLY A 12 13.87 -16.24 17.44
N ARG A 13 12.87 -15.88 18.24
CA ARG A 13 11.47 -15.92 17.85
C ARG A 13 11.40 -15.41 16.41
N PRO A 14 10.81 -16.16 15.46
CA PRO A 14 10.39 -15.57 14.20
C PRO A 14 9.30 -14.55 14.54
N GLY A 15 9.73 -13.35 14.89
CA GLY A 15 8.90 -12.16 14.99
C GLY A 15 8.26 -11.99 13.63
N GLY A 16 6.94 -12.08 13.63
CA GLY A 16 6.15 -12.31 12.44
C GLY A 16 6.51 -11.39 11.28
N ASN A 17 6.55 -12.01 10.10
CA ASN A 17 6.32 -11.41 8.80
C ASN A 17 5.22 -10.34 8.85
N ARG A 18 5.60 -9.10 9.15
CA ARG A 18 4.91 -7.88 8.69
C ARG A 18 5.94 -6.84 8.30
N GLN A 19 7.01 -7.28 7.63
CA GLN A 19 7.48 -6.52 6.49
C GLN A 19 6.25 -6.42 5.60
N ARG A 20 5.55 -5.27 5.67
CA ARG A 20 4.59 -4.86 4.66
C ARG A 20 5.29 -5.23 3.36
N GLN A 21 4.77 -6.24 2.67
CA GLN A 21 5.15 -6.50 1.30
C GLN A 21 4.95 -5.14 0.66
N ALA A 22 6.06 -4.44 0.42
CA ALA A 22 6.08 -3.36 -0.54
C ALA A 22 5.72 -4.11 -1.80
N ALA A 23 4.41 -4.24 -2.05
CA ALA A 23 3.87 -4.87 -3.22
C ALA A 23 4.62 -4.19 -4.35
N LYS A 24 5.52 -4.95 -4.97
CA LYS A 24 6.47 -4.45 -5.94
C LYS A 24 5.62 -3.66 -6.91
N ALA A 25 5.80 -2.34 -6.94
CA ALA A 25 4.96 -1.47 -7.74
C ALA A 25 4.88 -2.10 -9.14
N PRO A 26 3.69 -2.38 -9.67
CA PRO A 26 3.56 -3.02 -10.96
C PRO A 26 4.42 -2.27 -11.98
N THR A 27 5.31 -3.00 -12.66
CA THR A 27 6.29 -2.41 -13.59
C THR A 27 5.64 -1.87 -14.86
N ASP A 28 4.34 -2.13 -15.06
CA ASP A 28 3.54 -1.74 -16.21
C ASP A 28 2.77 -0.41 -15.99
N GLY A 29 3.01 0.27 -14.87
CA GLY A 29 2.30 1.51 -14.53
C GLY A 29 0.88 1.29 -14.00
N SER A 30 0.49 0.06 -13.68
CA SER A 30 -0.80 -0.20 -13.04
C SER A 30 -0.78 0.14 -11.53
N ARG A 31 -1.89 0.70 -11.03
CA ARG A 31 -2.08 1.07 -9.62
C ARG A 31 -3.52 0.82 -9.20
N THR A 32 -3.73 0.49 -7.93
CA THR A 32 -5.08 0.48 -7.34
C THR A 32 -5.38 1.86 -6.75
N LEU A 33 -6.46 2.48 -7.25
CA LEU A 33 -7.11 3.62 -6.61
C LEU A 33 -8.41 3.17 -5.94
N TYR A 34 -9.00 4.06 -5.14
CA TYR A 34 -10.31 3.83 -4.56
C TYR A 34 -11.26 4.95 -4.99
N VAL A 35 -12.43 4.55 -5.47
CA VAL A 35 -13.55 5.45 -5.72
C VAL A 35 -14.58 5.29 -4.60
N LEU A 36 -15.32 6.35 -4.32
CA LEU A 36 -16.46 6.28 -3.43
C LEU A 36 -17.66 5.81 -4.22
N ASP A 37 -18.15 4.62 -3.91
CA ASP A 37 -19.37 4.05 -4.47
C ASP A 37 -20.35 3.77 -3.32
N ASN A 38 -21.52 4.39 -3.37
CA ASN A 38 -22.57 4.26 -2.34
C ASN A 38 -22.03 4.44 -0.90
N GLY A 39 -21.15 5.43 -0.72
CA GLY A 39 -20.56 5.77 0.59
C GLY A 39 -19.46 4.82 1.07
N ARG A 40 -18.99 3.88 0.22
CA ARG A 40 -17.95 2.91 0.55
C ARG A 40 -16.78 2.99 -0.44
N PRO A 41 -15.52 2.83 0.02
CA PRO A 41 -14.39 2.72 -0.89
C PRO A 41 -14.48 1.46 -1.75
N HIS A 42 -14.43 1.61 -3.08
CA HIS A 42 -14.37 0.53 -4.05
C HIS A 42 -13.02 0.56 -4.79
N PRO A 43 -12.25 -0.55 -4.80
CA PRO A 43 -10.95 -0.58 -5.46
C PRO A 43 -11.10 -0.62 -6.98
N VAL A 44 -10.31 0.18 -7.69
CA VAL A 44 -10.29 0.25 -9.15
C VAL A 44 -8.83 0.18 -9.62
N ASN A 45 -8.56 -0.61 -10.65
CA ASN A 45 -7.24 -0.68 -11.27
C ASN A 45 -7.12 0.39 -12.36
N VAL A 46 -6.08 1.21 -12.28
CA VAL A 46 -5.82 2.29 -13.22
C VAL A 46 -4.43 2.15 -13.84
N LYS A 47 -4.22 2.76 -15.00
CA LYS A 47 -2.87 3.03 -15.50
C LYS A 47 -2.52 4.48 -15.27
N ILE A 48 -1.33 4.72 -14.70
CA ILE A 48 -0.81 6.06 -14.48
C ILE A 48 0.11 6.49 -15.63
N GLY A 49 0.11 7.79 -15.93
CA GLY A 49 0.99 8.45 -16.89
C GLY A 49 2.08 9.26 -16.18
N SER A 50 2.32 10.48 -16.68
CA SER A 50 3.30 11.39 -16.10
C SER A 50 2.86 11.96 -14.75
N THR A 51 3.84 12.37 -13.93
CA THR A 51 3.61 13.10 -12.69
C THR A 51 4.63 14.24 -12.57
N ASP A 52 4.21 15.36 -12.01
CA ASP A 52 5.06 16.50 -11.67
C ASP A 52 5.42 16.56 -10.17
N GLY A 53 4.98 15.56 -9.39
CA GLY A 53 5.17 15.48 -7.94
C GLY A 53 4.00 16.01 -7.11
N GLU A 54 3.08 16.78 -7.71
CA GLU A 54 1.83 17.23 -7.09
C GLU A 54 0.62 16.51 -7.71
N LEU A 55 0.61 16.41 -9.05
CA LEU A 55 -0.42 15.76 -9.84
C LEU A 55 0.13 14.51 -10.52
N THR A 56 -0.71 13.48 -10.61
CA THR A 56 -0.44 12.26 -11.38
C THR A 56 -1.52 12.08 -12.42
N GLU A 57 -1.11 11.93 -13.67
CA GLU A 57 -2.02 11.64 -14.77
C GLU A 57 -2.56 10.20 -14.69
N ILE A 58 -3.85 10.03 -14.98
CA ILE A 58 -4.49 8.72 -15.17
C ILE A 58 -4.84 8.57 -16.65
N THR A 59 -4.28 7.54 -17.30
CA THR A 59 -4.46 7.32 -18.75
C THR A 59 -5.58 6.33 -19.06
N SER A 60 -5.98 5.48 -18.10
CA SER A 60 -7.12 4.56 -18.25
C SER A 60 -7.55 3.96 -16.91
N GLY A 61 -8.75 3.37 -16.90
CA GLY A 61 -9.29 2.64 -15.74
C GLY A 61 -10.17 3.48 -14.81
N LEU A 62 -10.49 4.71 -15.18
CA LEU A 62 -11.41 5.57 -14.42
C LEU A 62 -12.39 6.25 -15.38
N GLU A 63 -13.64 6.38 -14.96
CA GLU A 63 -14.68 7.09 -15.70
C GLU A 63 -14.80 8.55 -15.26
N GLU A 64 -15.26 9.42 -16.16
CA GLU A 64 -15.54 10.81 -15.83
C GLU A 64 -16.64 10.90 -14.76
N GLY A 65 -16.46 11.81 -13.79
CA GLY A 65 -17.39 11.98 -12.67
C GLY A 65 -17.20 11.01 -11.50
N ALA A 66 -16.28 10.04 -11.59
CA ALA A 66 -15.95 9.16 -10.48
C ALA A 66 -15.39 9.94 -9.27
N GLN A 67 -15.93 9.67 -8.08
CA GLN A 67 -15.46 10.31 -6.85
C GLN A 67 -14.22 9.58 -6.30
N VAL A 68 -13.03 10.07 -6.62
CA VAL A 68 -11.77 9.46 -6.16
C VAL A 68 -11.45 9.85 -4.72
N ILE A 69 -11.04 8.87 -3.91
CA ILE A 69 -10.56 9.11 -2.54
C ILE A 69 -9.07 9.47 -2.62
N THR A 70 -8.73 10.71 -2.26
CA THR A 70 -7.36 11.25 -2.33
C THR A 70 -6.66 11.33 -0.97
N ALA A 71 -7.41 11.29 0.13
CA ALA A 71 -6.86 11.28 1.48
C ALA A 71 -7.83 10.61 2.46
N SER A 72 -7.30 10.14 3.59
CA SER A 72 -8.07 9.75 4.75
C SER A 72 -7.45 10.36 6.00
N GLN A 73 -8.28 10.71 6.98
CA GLN A 73 -7.82 11.11 8.30
C GLN A 73 -8.35 10.13 9.34
N SER A 74 -7.43 9.65 10.19
CA SER A 74 -7.80 9.01 11.45
C SER A 74 -7.78 10.09 12.54
N ARG A 75 -8.91 10.33 13.19
CA ARG A 75 -8.96 11.19 14.38
C ARG A 75 -8.61 10.31 15.59
N SER A 76 -7.61 10.74 16.36
CA SER A 76 -7.22 10.14 17.66
C SER A 76 -8.03 10.72 18.80
#